data_AF-W1X7J3-F1
#
_entry.id   AF-W1X7J3-F1
#
_cell.length_a   1.000
_cell.length_b   1.000
_cell.length_c   1.000
_cell.angle_alpha   90.00
_cell.angle_beta   90.00
_cell.angle_gamma   90.00
#
_symmetry.space_group_name_H-M   'P 1'
#
loop_
_entity.id
_entity.type
_entity.pdbx_description
1 polymer ?
#
loop_
_entity_poly.entity_id
_entity_poly.type
_entity_poly.pdbx_seq_one_letter_code
_entity_poly.pdbx_strand_id
1 'polypeptide(L)' 'GGSSITADEALEEAGANVLGVVAIFTYGLAKADKTFNKAHIPFYTLSDYNELIEVAKDDGKISLNDIQTLV' A
#
# COMPACT_ATOMS: atom_id res chain seq x y z
N GLY A 1 -1.51 1.35 -6.14
CA GLY A 1 -2.96 1.37 -6.32
C GLY A 1 -3.28 1.44 -7.79
N GLY A 2 -3.92 2.52 -8.26
CA GLY A 2 -4.32 2.65 -9.67
C GLY A 2 -3.18 2.48 -10.68
N SER A 3 -2.05 3.17 -10.48
CA SER A 3 -0.88 3.02 -11.37
C SER A 3 -0.30 1.60 -11.40
N SER A 4 -0.42 0.85 -10.30
CA SER A 4 0.03 -0.54 -10.23
C SER A 4 -0.86 -1.47 -11.05
N ILE A 5 -2.16 -1.21 -11.08
CA ILE A 5 -3.12 -1.96 -11.91
C ILE A 5 -2.89 -1.66 -13.38
N THR A 6 -2.70 -0.40 -13.76
CA THR A 6 -2.40 -0.07 -15.17
C THR A 6 -1.11 -0.74 -15.66
N ALA A 7 -0.11 -0.88 -14.78
CA ALA A 7 1.11 -1.61 -15.12
C ALA A 7 0.87 -3.12 -15.26
N ASP A 8 0.04 -3.70 -14.38
CA ASP A 8 -0.39 -5.09 -14.46
C ASP A 8 -1.16 -5.39 -15.75
N GLU A 9 -2.17 -4.58 -16.08
CA GLU A 9 -2.96 -4.69 -17.31
C GLU A 9 -2.06 -4.70 -18.55
N ALA A 10 -1.08 -3.79 -18.61
CA ALA A 10 -0.12 -3.72 -19.72
C ALA A 10 0.80 -4.96 -19.81
N LEU A 11 1.16 -5.55 -18.66
CA LEU A 11 1.97 -6.78 -18.63
C LEU A 11 1.15 -8.00 -19.07
N GLU A 12 -0.10 -8.11 -18.62
CA GLU A 12 -1.02 -9.17 -19.05
C GLU A 12 -1.32 -9.08 -20.56
N GLU A 13 -1.56 -7.89 -21.10
CA GLU A 13 -1.73 -7.66 -22.54
C GLU A 13 -0.51 -8.10 -23.36
N ALA A 14 0.70 -7.98 -22.78
CA ALA A 14 1.94 -8.46 -23.38
C ALA A 14 2.16 -9.97 -23.22
N GLY A 15 1.22 -10.70 -22.58
CA GLY A 15 1.27 -12.14 -22.36
C GLY A 15 2.08 -12.56 -21.13
N ALA A 16 2.40 -11.63 -20.23
CA ALA A 16 3.03 -11.96 -18.96
C ALA A 16 2.03 -12.56 -17.98
N ASN A 17 2.49 -13.49 -17.13
CA ASN A 17 1.73 -13.99 -16.00
C ASN A 17 2.13 -13.19 -14.75
N VAL A 18 1.34 -12.20 -14.37
CA VAL A 18 1.66 -11.34 -13.21
C VAL A 18 1.34 -12.09 -11.92
N LEU A 19 2.35 -12.29 -11.08
CA LEU A 19 2.21 -13.05 -9.83
C LEU A 19 1.72 -12.21 -8.65
N GLY A 20 1.86 -10.88 -8.74
CA GLY A 20 1.54 -9.97 -7.65
C GLY A 20 2.31 -8.66 -7.74
N VAL A 21 1.94 -7.73 -6.86
CA VAL A 21 2.59 -6.43 -6.68
C VAL A 21 3.20 -6.37 -5.29
N VAL A 22 4.47 -5.97 -5.22
CA VAL A 22 5.16 -5.68 -3.96
C VAL A 22 5.61 -4.22 -3.98
N ALA A 23 5.29 -3.48 -2.92
CA ALA A 23 5.72 -2.09 -2.76
C ALA A 23 6.54 -1.90 -1.49
N ILE A 24 7.33 -0.83 -1.43
CA ILE A 24 8.09 -0.48 -0.22
C ILE A 24 7.12 -0.07 0.91
N PHE A 25 6.08 0.67 0.57
CA PHE A 25 5.22 1.34 1.54
C PHE A 25 3.77 1.47 1.05
N THR A 26 2.81 1.50 1.98
CA THR A 26 1.41 1.82 1.69
C THR A 26 0.81 2.72 2.77
N TYR A 27 -0.13 3.58 2.34
CA TYR A 27 -0.97 4.38 3.25
C TYR A 27 -2.13 3.59 3.87
N GLY A 28 -2.29 2.30 3.55
CA GLY A 28 -3.36 1.47 4.12
C GLY A 28 -4.78 1.91 3.70
N LEU A 29 -4.92 2.66 2.61
CA LEU A 29 -6.22 3.16 2.16
C LEU A 29 -7.09 2.01 1.64
N ALA A 30 -8.30 1.84 2.18
CA ALA A 30 -9.23 0.79 1.78
C ALA A 30 -9.55 0.76 0.27
N LYS A 31 -9.36 1.88 -0.43
CA LYS A 31 -9.47 1.94 -1.90
C LYS A 31 -8.44 1.06 -2.58
N ALA A 32 -7.19 1.05 -2.11
CA ALA A 32 -6.12 0.23 -2.68
C ALA A 32 -6.44 -1.26 -2.54
N ASP A 33 -6.86 -1.70 -1.35
CA ASP A 33 -7.22 -3.11 -1.10
C ASP A 33 -8.38 -3.56 -1.99
N LYS A 34 -9.44 -2.74 -2.10
CA LYS A 34 -10.55 -3.01 -3.01
C LYS A 34 -10.11 -3.12 -4.46
N THR A 35 -9.19 -2.24 -4.87
CA THR A 35 -8.66 -2.24 -6.24
C THR A 35 -7.88 -3.53 -6.54
N PHE A 36 -6.94 -3.93 -5.67
CA PHE A 36 -6.17 -5.16 -5.88
C PHE A 36 -7.01 -6.42 -5.75
N ASN A 37 -7.96 -6.46 -4.80
CA ASN A 37 -8.90 -7.58 -4.66
C ASN A 37 -9.79 -7.74 -5.90
N LYS A 38 -10.29 -6.63 -6.47
CA LYS A 38 -11.10 -6.68 -7.69
C LYS A 38 -10.30 -7.17 -8.90
N ALA A 39 -9.03 -6.81 -8.98
CA ALA A 39 -8.13 -7.28 -10.02
C ALA A 39 -7.61 -8.71 -9.78
N HIS A 40 -7.88 -9.30 -8.60
CA HIS A 40 -7.38 -10.62 -8.19
C HIS A 40 -5.84 -10.73 -8.18
N ILE A 41 -5.16 -9.62 -7.92
CA ILE A 41 -3.70 -9.56 -7.87
C ILE A 41 -3.25 -9.51 -6.41
N PRO A 42 -2.39 -10.43 -5.95
CA PRO A 42 -1.79 -10.35 -4.62
C PRO A 42 -1.01 -9.04 -4.44
N PHE A 43 -1.23 -8.34 -3.33
CA PHE A 43 -0.54 -7.10 -3.01
C PHE A 43 0.10 -7.16 -1.62
N TYR A 44 1.38 -6.81 -1.55
CA TYR A 44 2.17 -6.82 -0.32
C TYR A 44 3.02 -5.56 -0.20
N THR A 45 3.34 -5.16 1.03
CA THR A 45 4.28 -4.08 1.30
C THR A 45 5.33 -4.46 2.33
N LEU A 46 6.50 -3.82 2.26
CA LEU A 46 7.55 -3.97 3.27
C LEU A 46 7.19 -3.26 4.59
N SER A 47 6.47 -2.14 4.50
CA SER A 47 5.97 -1.37 5.64
C SER A 47 4.67 -0.66 5.26
N ASP A 48 4.01 -0.07 6.25
CA ASP A 48 2.78 0.68 6.09
C ASP A 48 2.73 1.91 7.01
N TYR A 49 1.69 2.71 6.82
CA TYR A 49 1.54 3.97 7.53
C TYR A 49 1.33 3.81 9.04
N ASN A 50 0.72 2.72 9.49
CA ASN A 50 0.53 2.47 10.91
C ASN A 50 1.89 2.19 11.58
N GLU A 51 2.71 1.34 10.96
CA GLU A 51 4.07 1.08 11.45
C GLU A 51 4.91 2.37 11.48
N LEU A 52 4.79 3.22 10.45
CA LEU A 52 5.49 4.49 10.37
C LEU A 52 5.10 5.45 11.51
N ILE A 53 3.81 5.60 11.82
CA ILE A 53 3.37 6.50 12.90
C ILE A 53 3.78 5.98 14.27
N GLU A 54 3.80 4.66 14.48
CA GLU A 54 4.26 4.08 15.75
C GLU A 54 5.74 4.38 15.97
N VAL A 55 6.59 4.15 14.97
CA VAL A 55 8.02 4.47 15.04
C VAL A 55 8.25 5.97 15.21
N ALA A 56 7.53 6.82 14.48
CA ALA A 56 7.65 8.27 14.59
C ALA A 56 7.29 8.79 16.00
N LYS A 57 6.32 8.16 16.66
CA LYS A 57 5.95 8.45 18.04
C LYS A 57 7.05 8.04 19.02
N ASP A 58 7.59 6.84 18.84
CA ASP A 58 8.67 6.32 19.69
C ASP A 58 9.97 7.14 19.53
N ASP A 59 10.25 7.65 18.33
CA ASP A 59 11.34 8.59 18.04
C ASP A 59 11.06 10.04 18.49
N GLY A 60 9.89 10.31 19.07
CA GLY A 60 9.49 11.63 19.54
C GLY A 60 9.28 12.67 18.43
N LYS A 61 9.08 12.23 17.17
CA LYS A 61 8.80 13.11 16.02
C LYS A 61 7.36 13.60 16.02
N ILE A 62 6.45 12.82 16.58
CA ILE A 62 5.03 13.14 16.73
C ILE A 62 4.55 12.79 18.13
N SER A 63 3.52 13.47 18.60
CA SER A 63 2.87 13.23 19.88
C SER A 63 1.65 12.32 19.74
N LEU A 64 1.14 11.83 20.88
CA LEU A 64 -0.14 11.10 20.93
C LEU A 64 -1.32 11.92 20.40
N ASN A 65 -1.28 13.25 20.52
CA ASN A 65 -2.32 14.12 19.98
C ASN A 65 -2.24 14.22 18.46
N ASP A 66 -1.03 14.22 17.90
CA ASP A 66 -0.84 14.25 16.43
C ASP A 66 -1.41 12.97 15.81
N ILE A 67 -1.18 11.81 16.45
CA ILE A 67 -1.71 10.51 15.98
C ILE A 67 -3.23 10.57 15.78
N GLN A 68 -4.00 11.19 16.69
CA GLN A 68 -5.47 11.26 16.55
C GLN A 68 -5.95 11.96 15.27
N THR A 69 -5.09 12.74 14.62
CA THR A 69 -5.41 13.42 13.35
C THR A 69 -4.94 12.64 12.11
N LEU A 70 -4.15 11.58 12.30
CA LEU A 70 -3.50 10.80 11.24
C LEU A 70 -4.16 9.43 11.00
N VAL A 71 -4.94 8.93 11.97
CA VAL A 71 -5.72 7.68 11.88
C VAL A 71 -7.18 7.92 11.56
#